data_AF-A0A3D0GKZ9-F1
#
_entry.id   AF-A0A3D0GKZ9-F1
#
_cell.length_a   1.000
_cell.length_b   1.000
_cell.length_c   1.000
_cell.angle_alpha   90.00
_cell.angle_beta   90.00
_cell.angle_gamma   90.00
#
_symmetry.space_group_name_H-M   'P 1'
#
loop_
_entity.id
_entity.type
_entity.pdbx_description
1 polymer ?
#
loop_
_entity_poly.entity_id
_entity_poly.type
_entity_poly.pdbx_seq_one_letter_code
_entity_poly.pdbx_strand_id
1 'polypeptide(L)' 'MAGQGIANPIGAIWSAAMLLKYSRNTDSAHHQAADAIISAIQATLAGDIVTRDLGGMASTAEMTDTLLSHLAR' A
#
# COMPACT_ATOMS: atom_id res chain seq x y z
N MET A 1 17.45 -8.98 -0.44
CA MET A 1 16.09 -8.39 -0.49
C MET A 1 15.87 -7.61 -1.77
N ALA A 2 16.67 -6.58 -2.09
CA ALA A 2 16.58 -5.86 -3.37
C ALA A 2 16.75 -6.82 -4.57
N GLY A 3 15.87 -6.69 -5.56
CA GLY A 3 15.87 -7.51 -6.79
C GLY A 3 15.25 -8.91 -6.69
N GLN A 4 14.79 -9.33 -5.49
CA GLN A 4 14.24 -10.68 -5.27
C GLN A 4 12.71 -10.73 -5.24
N GLY A 5 12.04 -9.58 -5.38
CA GLY A 5 10.56 -9.51 -5.41
C GLY A 5 9.88 -9.99 -4.13
N ILE A 6 10.53 -9.87 -2.97
CA ILE A 6 10.02 -10.34 -1.67
C ILE A 6 10.01 -9.27 -0.57
N ALA A 7 10.28 -8.04 -0.96
CA ALA A 7 10.23 -6.90 -0.04
C ALA A 7 8.78 -6.43 0.11
N ASN A 8 8.41 -6.01 1.32
CA ASN A 8 7.12 -5.38 1.57
C ASN A 8 7.01 -4.04 0.80
N PRO A 9 6.03 -3.87 -0.10
CA PRO A 9 5.81 -2.61 -0.81
C PRO A 9 5.10 -1.55 0.06
N ILE A 10 4.47 -1.92 1.19
CA ILE A 10 3.62 -1.01 1.99
C ILE A 10 4.38 0.23 2.45
N GLY A 11 5.64 0.10 2.88
CA GLY A 11 6.40 1.25 3.41
C GLY A 11 6.54 2.39 2.40
N ALA A 12 6.78 2.06 1.13
CA ALA A 12 6.87 3.04 0.06
C ALA A 12 5.50 3.64 -0.28
N ILE A 13 4.46 2.79 -0.37
CA ILE A 13 3.10 3.21 -0.72
C ILE A 13 2.50 4.10 0.37
N TRP A 14 2.68 3.75 1.65
CA TRP A 14 2.23 4.56 2.77
C TRP A 14 2.94 5.93 2.78
N SER A 15 4.25 5.95 2.51
CA SER A 15 5.00 7.21 2.41
C SER A 15 4.42 8.13 1.32
N ALA A 16 4.01 7.56 0.19
CA ALA A 16 3.32 8.30 -0.87
C ALA A 16 1.93 8.80 -0.42
N ALA A 17 1.15 8.00 0.31
CA ALA A 17 -0.13 8.45 0.88
C ALA A 17 0.05 9.63 1.85
N MET A 18 1.07 9.58 2.71
CA MET A 18 1.39 10.69 3.62
C MET A 18 1.86 11.92 2.85
N LEU A 19 2.62 11.76 1.76
CA LEU A 19 2.98 12.86 0.88
C LEU A 19 1.74 13.55 0.28
N LEU A 20 0.75 12.79 -0.18
CA LEU A 20 -0.51 13.33 -0.70
C LEU A 20 -1.28 14.07 0.41
N LYS A 21 -1.38 13.47 1.60
CA LYS A 21 -2.07 14.03 2.77
C LYS A 21 -1.47 15.34 3.28
N TYR A 22 -0.14 15.46 3.22
CA TYR A 22 0.59 16.65 3.70
C TYR A 22 1.11 17.52 2.56
N SER A 23 0.72 17.24 1.31
CA SER A 23 1.05 18.12 0.20
C SER A 23 0.46 19.50 0.50
N ARG A 24 1.17 20.57 0.12
CA ARG A 24 0.68 21.95 0.31
C ARG A 24 -0.60 22.26 -0.46
N ASN A 25 -1.09 21.30 -1.22
CA ASN A 25 -2.28 21.39 -2.03
C ASN A 25 -3.47 20.92 -1.17
N THR A 26 -4.26 21.85 -0.64
CA THR A 26 -5.46 21.57 0.18
C THR A 26 -6.65 21.06 -0.62
N ASP A 27 -6.40 20.48 -1.80
CA ASP A 27 -7.44 19.87 -2.61
C ASP A 27 -7.97 18.63 -1.88
N SER A 28 -9.29 18.61 -1.67
CA SER A 28 -10.02 17.48 -1.12
C SER A 28 -9.72 16.16 -1.85
N ALA A 29 -9.37 16.21 -3.14
CA ALA A 29 -9.01 15.04 -3.93
C ALA A 29 -7.73 14.34 -3.42
N HIS A 30 -6.71 15.09 -2.98
CA HIS A 30 -5.48 14.49 -2.45
C HIS A 30 -5.70 13.81 -1.10
N HIS A 31 -6.52 14.42 -0.24
CA HIS A 31 -6.88 13.81 1.04
C HIS A 31 -7.71 12.54 0.83
N GLN A 32 -8.69 12.56 -0.09
CA GLN A 32 -9.46 11.38 -0.45
C GLN A 32 -8.58 10.27 -1.02
N ALA A 33 -7.64 10.61 -1.91
CA ALA A 33 -6.68 9.64 -2.45
C ALA A 33 -5.79 9.05 -1.35
N ALA A 34 -5.30 9.87 -0.42
CA ALA A 34 -4.50 9.40 0.72
C ALA A 34 -5.30 8.45 1.63
N ASP A 35 -6.53 8.81 1.96
CA ASP A 35 -7.41 7.98 2.80
C ASP A 35 -7.79 6.67 2.09
N ALA A 36 -8.04 6.70 0.77
CA ALA A 36 -8.28 5.50 -0.02
C ALA A 36 -7.07 4.55 -0.03
N ILE A 37 -5.84 5.09 -0.19
CA ILE A 37 -4.62 4.28 -0.14
C ILE A 37 -4.43 3.66 1.26
N ILE A 38 -4.63 4.45 2.33
CA ILE A 38 -4.52 3.94 3.70
C ILE A 38 -5.55 2.83 3.96
N SER A 39 -6.80 3.02 3.50
CA SER A 39 -7.85 2.02 3.63
C SER A 39 -7.50 0.73 2.88
N ALA A 40 -6.97 0.83 1.66
CA ALA A 40 -6.53 -0.34 0.90
C ALA A 40 -5.34 -1.08 1.55
N ILE A 41 -4.39 -0.34 2.13
CA ILE A 41 -3.30 -0.93 2.91
C ILE A 41 -3.87 -1.71 4.11
N GLN A 42 -4.80 -1.11 4.86
CA GLN A 42 -5.44 -1.77 6.01
C GLN A 42 -6.20 -3.03 5.60
N ALA A 43 -6.95 -2.98 4.49
CA ALA A 43 -7.65 -4.14 3.96
C ALA A 43 -6.69 -5.26 3.53
N THR A 44 -5.57 -4.90 2.89
CA THR A 44 -4.53 -5.85 2.48
C THR A 44 -3.88 -6.53 3.69
N LEU A 45 -3.56 -5.74 4.72
CA LEU A 45 -2.94 -6.23 5.96
C LEU A 45 -3.90 -7.04 6.84
N ALA A 46 -5.20 -6.81 6.73
CA ALA A 46 -6.22 -7.61 7.43
C ALA A 46 -6.44 -8.99 6.80
N GLY A 47 -5.97 -9.20 5.56
CA GLY A 47 -5.95 -10.50 4.91
C GLY A 47 -4.67 -11.29 5.18
N ASP A 48 -4.55 -12.44 4.53
CA ASP A 48 -3.41 -13.36 4.71
C ASP A 48 -2.28 -13.16 3.69
N ILE A 49 -2.40 -12.19 2.77
CA ILE A 49 -1.39 -11.92 1.72
C ILE A 49 -0.36 -10.92 2.25
N VAL A 50 0.64 -11.45 2.97
CA VAL A 50 1.78 -10.69 3.47
C VAL A 50 3.10 -11.21 2.90
N THR A 51 4.03 -10.29 2.66
CA THR A 51 5.34 -10.61 2.10
C THR A 51 6.23 -11.38 3.07
N ARG A 52 7.29 -11.99 2.54
CA ARG A 52 8.21 -12.84 3.30
C ARG A 52 8.94 -12.14 4.44
N ASP A 53 9.17 -10.83 4.34
CA ASP A 53 9.71 -10.02 5.42
C ASP A 53 8.74 -9.78 6.59
N LEU A 54 7.44 -9.92 6.34
CA LEU A 54 6.36 -9.89 7.35
C LEU A 54 5.97 -11.30 7.84
N GLY A 55 6.66 -12.35 7.39
CA GLY A 55 6.41 -13.73 7.80
C GLY A 55 5.43 -14.51 6.93
N GLY A 56 4.98 -13.94 5.79
CA GLY A 56 4.12 -14.65 4.84
C GLY A 56 4.89 -15.27 3.67
N MET A 57 4.14 -15.68 2.65
CA MET A 57 4.71 -16.30 1.44
C MET A 57 4.51 -15.48 0.17
N ALA A 58 3.84 -14.32 0.26
CA ALA A 58 3.56 -13.50 -0.91
C ALA A 58 4.83 -12.81 -1.44
N SER A 59 4.85 -12.63 -2.75
CA SER A 59 5.79 -11.75 -3.44
C SER A 59 5.37 -10.28 -3.32
N THR A 60 6.32 -9.38 -3.60
CA THR A 60 6.06 -7.94 -3.70
C THR A 60 4.97 -7.64 -4.74
N ALA A 61 4.95 -8.38 -5.85
CA ALA A 61 3.95 -8.20 -6.91
C ALA A 61 2.56 -8.62 -6.45
N GLU A 62 2.42 -9.82 -5.89
CA GLU A 62 1.13 -10.32 -5.37
C GLU A 62 0.53 -9.40 -4.30
N MET A 63 1.38 -8.90 -3.39
CA MET A 63 0.94 -7.95 -2.37
C MET A 63 0.52 -6.60 -2.98
N THR A 64 1.20 -6.14 -4.04
CA THR A 64 0.83 -4.92 -4.77
C THR A 64 -0.49 -5.10 -5.51
N ASP A 65 -0.69 -6.22 -6.20
CA ASP A 65 -1.93 -6.52 -6.93
C ASP A 65 -3.12 -6.62 -5.97
N THR A 66 -2.92 -7.24 -4.81
CA THR A 66 -3.94 -7.32 -3.76
C THR A 66 -4.33 -5.92 -3.28
N LEU A 67 -3.36 -5.06 -3.01
CA LEU A 67 -3.62 -3.67 -2.61
C LEU A 67 -4.37 -2.89 -3.69
N LEU A 68 -3.97 -3.04 -4.97
CA LEU A 68 -4.67 -2.40 -6.10
C LEU A 68 -6.13 -2.86 -6.22
N SER A 69 -6.40 -4.14 -5.94
CA SER A 69 -7.78 -4.67 -5.93
C SER A 69 -8.67 -4.04 -4.85
N HIS A 70 -8.07 -3.59 -3.73
CA HIS A 70 -8.78 -2.86 -2.68
C HIS A 70 -8.95 -1.36 -2.98
N LEU A 71 -8.06 -0.76 -3.79
CA LEU A 71 -8.15 0.64 -4.23
C LEU A 71 -9.21 0.87 -5.31
N ALA A 72 -9.44 -0.11 -6.19
CA ALA A 72 -10.40 0.00 -7.30
C ALA A 72 -11.87 -0.20 -6.89
N ARG A 73 -12.16 -0.21 -5.58
CA ARG A 73 -13.47 -0.46 -5.00
C ARG A 73 -14.18 0.81 -4.55
#